data_AF-A0A973CXQ9-F1
#
_entry.id   AF-A0A973CXQ9-F1
#
_cell.length_a   1.000
_cell.length_b   1.000
_cell.length_c   1.000
_cell.angle_alpha   90.00
_cell.angle_beta   90.00
_cell.angle_gamma   90.00
#
_symmetry.space_group_name_H-M   'P 1'
#
loop_
_entity.id
_entity.type
_entity.pdbx_description
1 polymer ?
#
loop_
_entity_poly.entity_id
_entity_poly.type
_entity_poly.pdbx_seq_one_letter_code
_entity_poly.pdbx_strand_id
1 'polypeptide(L)'
;LRLAVVGGGAAGAELAFCLEARLREAGRDAQLTLFCDSPRLLPGSPARVARFLAREAERRGIEIRCGTPVLGVEEGALQLEGERFESDLVSWATGAAPTSLCVDSPLPRDAQGFVRVRDTLQVEGHDELFATGDCASLADQPWVRKAGVYAVRQGPVLDANLRARLRGKRLRAYRAQRDFLSLLNLGERRALGSKWGLAVSGSGVWRLKDAIDQRFMRRFRVLAAGAGLAPDFPTPEAMGMEVMACGGCAAKLGPTALEQALARLPEAPADGSVRQGVGDDAALLDVGGALQVSSVDAFRAFADDPWLVGRVAAVNAASDVFAKGGQPRHALALVTVPESDPAREEETLHQVLRGVRAALDPQGIALVGGHSTTGDELFVGLSISGELPGESDWLSLEGARPGDRLLLTRPLGSGVLLAADMQGRCPGPWIQSLYGVLQRHNAHAARVARESGAHACTDVSGFGLAGHLGEMLRASGVSAVLDPSRLPAYAGATELLAQGLR
;
A
#
# COMPACT_ATOMS: atom_id res chain seq x y z
N LEU A 1 -19.49 -14.65 6.61
CA LEU A 1 -18.19 -14.25 7.18
C LEU A 1 -18.34 -14.07 8.69
N ARG A 2 -17.40 -14.52 9.50
CA ARG A 2 -17.38 -14.31 10.95
C ARG A 2 -16.23 -13.38 11.29
N LEU A 3 -16.55 -12.16 11.70
CA LEU A 3 -15.58 -11.12 11.99
C LEU A 3 -15.51 -10.85 13.49
N ALA A 4 -14.30 -10.70 14.00
CA ALA A 4 -14.07 -10.33 15.39
C ALA A 4 -13.38 -8.97 15.47
N VAL A 5 -13.88 -8.09 16.33
CA VAL A 5 -13.22 -6.82 16.68
C VAL A 5 -12.78 -6.89 18.14
N VAL A 6 -11.49 -6.75 18.39
CA VAL A 6 -10.92 -6.85 19.73
C VAL A 6 -10.64 -5.45 20.28
N GLY A 7 -11.34 -5.06 21.34
CA GLY A 7 -11.15 -3.78 22.05
C GLY A 7 -12.46 -3.03 22.30
N GLY A 8 -12.81 -2.85 23.57
CA GLY A 8 -14.03 -2.10 23.99
C GLY A 8 -13.93 -0.58 23.93
N GLY A 9 -12.83 -0.04 23.42
CA GLY A 9 -12.59 1.39 23.31
C GLY A 9 -13.37 2.06 22.18
N ALA A 10 -13.11 3.37 21.96
CA ALA A 10 -13.75 4.12 20.89
C ALA A 10 -13.40 3.58 19.50
N ALA A 11 -12.15 3.16 19.29
CA ALA A 11 -11.70 2.59 18.03
C ALA A 11 -12.43 1.29 17.69
N GLY A 12 -12.44 0.31 18.60
CA GLY A 12 -13.12 -0.98 18.36
C GLY A 12 -14.63 -0.83 18.17
N ALA A 13 -15.29 0.02 18.96
CA ALA A 13 -16.71 0.32 18.74
C ALA A 13 -16.96 0.97 17.38
N GLU A 14 -16.19 2.01 17.00
CA GLU A 14 -16.32 2.67 15.69
C GLU A 14 -16.09 1.69 14.53
N LEU A 15 -15.05 0.86 14.62
CA LEU A 15 -14.73 -0.17 13.63
C LEU A 15 -15.87 -1.18 13.48
N ALA A 16 -16.42 -1.71 14.58
CA ALA A 16 -17.51 -2.67 14.54
C ALA A 16 -18.74 -2.11 13.80
N PHE A 17 -19.18 -0.89 14.13
CA PHE A 17 -20.34 -0.27 13.47
C PHE A 17 -20.07 0.09 12.01
N CYS A 18 -18.87 0.59 11.68
CA CYS A 18 -18.53 0.97 10.32
C CYS A 18 -18.34 -0.26 9.42
N LEU A 19 -17.74 -1.33 9.96
CA LEU A 19 -17.54 -2.59 9.25
C LEU A 19 -18.87 -3.29 8.97
N GLU A 20 -19.78 -3.36 9.96
CA GLU A 20 -21.15 -3.84 9.76
C GLU A 20 -21.86 -3.07 8.64
N ALA A 21 -21.87 -1.74 8.73
CA ALA A 21 -22.53 -0.90 7.73
C ALA A 21 -21.96 -1.12 6.32
N ARG A 22 -20.64 -1.27 6.21
CA ARG A 22 -19.97 -1.47 4.93
C ARG A 22 -20.24 -2.86 4.34
N LEU A 23 -20.27 -3.90 5.17
CA LEU A 23 -20.59 -5.26 4.74
C LEU A 23 -22.04 -5.36 4.27
N ARG A 24 -22.97 -4.72 4.99
CA ARG A 24 -24.38 -4.63 4.58
C ARG A 24 -24.56 -3.88 3.27
N GLU A 25 -23.88 -2.74 3.09
CA GLU A 25 -23.88 -2.00 1.83
C GLU A 25 -23.34 -2.85 0.66
N ALA A 26 -22.35 -3.69 0.93
CA ALA A 26 -21.79 -4.63 -0.06
C ALA A 26 -22.63 -5.90 -0.26
N GLY A 27 -23.78 -6.04 0.41
CA GLY A 27 -24.64 -7.22 0.32
C GLY A 27 -23.98 -8.51 0.84
N ARG A 28 -23.04 -8.40 1.79
CA ARG A 28 -22.31 -9.54 2.37
C ARG A 28 -22.91 -9.94 3.70
N ASP A 29 -23.27 -11.22 3.82
CA ASP A 29 -23.72 -11.77 5.09
C ASP A 29 -22.54 -12.03 6.04
N ALA A 30 -22.62 -11.42 7.22
CA ALA A 30 -21.54 -11.37 8.17
C ALA A 30 -22.04 -11.32 9.62
N GLN A 31 -21.44 -12.16 10.46
CA GLN A 31 -21.60 -12.13 11.90
C GLN A 31 -20.42 -11.34 12.47
N LEU A 32 -20.71 -10.27 13.22
CA LEU A 32 -19.69 -9.41 13.81
C LEU A 32 -19.79 -9.47 15.33
N THR A 33 -18.69 -9.86 15.97
CA THR A 33 -18.58 -9.92 17.44
C THR A 33 -17.51 -8.94 17.91
N LEU A 34 -17.86 -8.05 18.83
CA LEU A 34 -16.94 -7.13 19.49
C LEU A 34 -16.58 -7.66 20.89
N PHE A 35 -15.30 -7.94 21.10
CA PHE A 35 -14.75 -8.40 22.37
C PHE A 35 -14.20 -7.26 23.23
N CYS A 36 -14.51 -7.32 24.51
CA CYS A 36 -14.09 -6.32 25.47
C CYS A 36 -13.70 -6.97 26.81
N ASP A 37 -12.54 -6.61 27.34
CA ASP A 37 -12.02 -7.09 28.63
C ASP A 37 -12.78 -6.49 29.82
N SER A 38 -13.19 -5.22 29.68
CA SER A 38 -13.95 -4.50 30.69
C SER A 38 -15.42 -4.95 30.78
N PRO A 39 -16.15 -4.65 31.86
CA PRO A 39 -17.57 -5.04 31.99
C PRO A 39 -18.53 -4.35 31.01
N ARG A 40 -18.07 -3.34 30.25
CA ARG A 40 -18.91 -2.57 29.32
C ARG A 40 -18.07 -1.84 28.28
N LEU A 41 -18.67 -1.53 27.13
CA LEU A 41 -18.07 -0.65 26.13
C LEU A 41 -17.74 0.74 26.66
N LEU A 42 -16.71 1.34 26.07
CA LEU A 42 -16.20 2.68 26.36
C LEU A 42 -15.92 2.90 27.86
N PRO A 43 -14.97 2.16 28.46
CA PRO A 43 -14.55 2.42 29.84
C PRO A 43 -14.15 3.89 30.01
N GLY A 44 -14.61 4.51 31.11
CA GLY A 44 -14.45 5.94 31.35
C GLY A 44 -15.44 6.88 30.65
N SER A 45 -16.40 6.38 29.88
CA SER A 45 -17.51 7.19 29.33
C SER A 45 -18.77 7.13 30.23
N PRO A 46 -19.68 8.12 30.13
CA PRO A 46 -20.95 8.08 30.86
C PRO A 46 -21.76 6.83 30.53
N ALA A 47 -22.38 6.19 31.53
CA ALA A 47 -23.08 4.89 31.37
C ALA A 47 -24.19 4.90 30.31
N ARG A 48 -24.79 6.06 30.04
CA ARG A 48 -25.81 6.19 28.99
C ARG A 48 -25.26 6.10 27.57
N VAL A 49 -23.98 6.45 27.34
CA VAL A 49 -23.30 6.28 26.05
C VAL A 49 -23.08 4.81 25.76
N ALA A 50 -22.56 4.06 26.74
CA ALA A 50 -22.39 2.61 26.62
C ALA A 50 -23.72 1.88 26.38
N ARG A 51 -24.77 2.24 27.14
CA ARG A 51 -26.13 1.70 26.94
C ARG A 51 -26.71 2.02 25.56
N PHE A 52 -26.45 3.22 25.04
CA PHE A 52 -26.86 3.58 23.68
C PHE A 52 -26.18 2.69 22.64
N LEU A 53 -24.87 2.50 22.74
CA LEU A 53 -24.12 1.65 21.81
C LEU A 53 -24.57 0.19 21.88
N ALA A 54 -24.79 -0.35 23.09
CA ALA A 54 -25.29 -1.73 23.24
C ALA A 54 -26.63 -1.93 22.52
N ARG A 55 -27.58 -1.00 22.67
CA ARG A 55 -28.88 -1.05 21.97
C ARG A 55 -28.75 -0.91 20.46
N GLU A 56 -27.85 -0.04 19.99
CA GLU A 56 -27.63 0.14 18.55
C GLU A 56 -26.92 -1.06 17.93
N ALA A 57 -26.03 -1.73 18.68
CA ALA A 57 -25.38 -2.97 18.27
C ALA A 57 -26.40 -4.11 18.17
N GLU A 58 -27.26 -4.28 19.19
CA GLU A 58 -28.35 -5.26 19.18
C GLU A 58 -29.27 -5.06 17.97
N ARG A 59 -29.67 -3.81 17.68
CA ARG A 59 -30.49 -3.46 16.51
C ARG A 59 -29.86 -3.85 15.17
N ARG A 60 -28.52 -3.94 15.12
CA ARG A 60 -27.74 -4.23 13.91
C ARG A 60 -27.19 -5.66 13.87
N GLY A 61 -27.51 -6.49 14.88
CA GLY A 61 -26.98 -7.84 14.97
C GLY A 61 -25.47 -7.89 15.25
N ILE A 62 -24.90 -6.83 15.84
CA ILE A 62 -23.52 -6.84 16.33
C ILE A 62 -23.51 -7.45 17.73
N GLU A 63 -22.87 -8.60 17.89
CA GLU A 63 -22.71 -9.25 19.19
C GLU A 63 -21.64 -8.51 20.01
N ILE A 64 -21.91 -8.20 21.28
CA ILE A 64 -20.94 -7.60 22.19
C ILE A 64 -20.66 -8.59 23.32
N ARG A 65 -19.40 -9.01 23.44
CA ARG A 65 -18.91 -9.86 24.53
C ARG A 65 -17.96 -9.07 25.41
N CYS A 66 -18.48 -8.57 26.52
CA CYS A 66 -17.72 -7.82 27.51
C CYS A 66 -17.44 -8.67 28.75
N GLY A 67 -16.32 -8.40 29.43
CA GLY A 67 -15.78 -9.30 30.45
C GLY A 67 -15.13 -10.55 29.85
N THR A 68 -14.75 -10.50 28.57
CA THR A 68 -14.16 -11.62 27.83
C THR A 68 -12.80 -11.19 27.29
N PRO A 69 -11.71 -11.36 28.07
CA PRO A 69 -10.38 -11.00 27.61
C PRO A 69 -9.94 -11.92 26.46
N VAL A 70 -9.39 -11.30 25.41
CA VAL A 70 -8.78 -12.02 24.28
C VAL A 70 -7.29 -12.17 24.60
N LEU A 71 -6.81 -13.41 24.67
CA LEU A 71 -5.46 -13.76 25.09
C LEU A 71 -4.47 -13.75 23.91
N GLY A 72 -4.97 -14.04 22.71
CA GLY A 72 -4.15 -14.12 21.51
C GLY A 72 -4.97 -14.28 20.24
N VAL A 73 -4.27 -14.20 19.11
CA VAL A 73 -4.79 -14.50 17.77
C VAL A 73 -3.96 -15.61 17.17
N GLU A 74 -4.63 -16.54 16.51
CA GLU A 74 -4.02 -17.62 15.74
C GLU A 74 -4.68 -17.71 14.37
N GLU A 75 -4.18 -18.59 13.51
CA GLU A 75 -4.74 -18.75 12.17
C GLU A 75 -6.21 -19.20 12.26
N GLY A 76 -7.11 -18.34 11.76
CA GLY A 76 -8.55 -18.59 11.72
C GLY A 76 -9.30 -18.48 13.05
N ALA A 77 -8.66 -18.03 14.15
CA ALA A 77 -9.35 -17.93 15.44
C ALA A 77 -8.72 -16.93 16.44
N LEU A 78 -9.53 -16.57 17.44
CA LEU A 78 -9.12 -15.92 18.67
C LEU A 78 -9.01 -16.92 19.82
N GLN A 79 -8.00 -16.74 20.66
CA GLN A 79 -7.83 -17.46 21.92
C GLN A 79 -8.49 -16.66 23.05
N LEU A 80 -9.47 -17.25 23.71
CA LEU A 80 -10.15 -16.70 24.88
C LEU A 80 -9.84 -17.56 26.11
N GLU A 81 -10.26 -17.10 27.29
CA GLU A 81 -10.12 -17.91 28.50
C GLU A 81 -11.02 -19.15 28.44
N GLY A 82 -10.43 -20.33 28.23
CA GLY A 82 -11.14 -21.61 28.23
C GLY A 82 -11.94 -21.92 26.96
N GLU A 83 -11.91 -21.06 25.93
CA GLU A 83 -12.57 -21.31 24.65
C GLU A 83 -11.77 -20.76 23.46
N ARG A 84 -12.03 -21.33 22.28
CA ARG A 84 -11.52 -20.87 20.98
C ARG A 84 -12.67 -20.27 20.19
N PHE A 85 -12.51 -19.04 19.68
CA PHE A 85 -13.52 -18.38 18.87
C PHE A 85 -13.06 -18.30 17.41
N GLU A 86 -13.70 -19.05 16.53
CA GLU A 86 -13.38 -19.03 15.10
C GLU A 86 -13.71 -17.68 14.46
N SER A 87 -12.85 -17.19 13.59
CA SER A 87 -13.05 -15.93 12.87
C SER A 87 -12.30 -15.93 11.55
N ASP A 88 -12.97 -15.49 10.48
CA ASP A 88 -12.38 -15.28 9.16
C ASP A 88 -11.49 -14.03 9.14
N LEU A 89 -11.81 -13.04 9.97
CA LEU A 89 -11.06 -11.78 10.06
C LEU A 89 -11.08 -11.24 11.49
N VAL A 90 -9.91 -10.83 11.96
CA VAL A 90 -9.71 -10.18 13.25
C VAL A 90 -9.26 -8.74 13.04
N SER A 91 -9.96 -7.79 13.65
CA SER A 91 -9.54 -6.40 13.75
C SER A 91 -9.10 -6.10 15.18
N TRP A 92 -7.80 -5.83 15.36
CA TRP A 92 -7.21 -5.58 16.68
C TRP A 92 -7.17 -4.08 16.97
N ALA A 93 -8.00 -3.63 17.91
CA ALA A 93 -8.23 -2.22 18.24
C ALA A 93 -8.19 -1.99 19.76
N THR A 94 -7.16 -2.54 20.42
CA THR A 94 -6.95 -2.45 21.87
C THR A 94 -6.43 -1.07 22.31
N GLY A 95 -6.42 -0.84 23.63
CA GLY A 95 -5.88 0.40 24.21
C GLY A 95 -4.38 0.55 24.02
N ALA A 96 -3.87 1.76 24.29
CA ALA A 96 -2.44 2.03 24.28
C ALA A 96 -1.71 1.16 25.30
N ALA A 97 -0.54 0.66 24.92
CA ALA A 97 0.40 -0.05 25.77
C ALA A 97 1.75 0.70 25.77
N PRO A 98 2.53 0.62 26.85
CA PRO A 98 3.88 1.20 26.87
C PRO A 98 4.77 0.49 25.86
N THR A 99 5.59 1.24 25.13
CA THR A 99 6.57 0.69 24.20
C THR A 99 7.72 0.03 24.96
N SER A 100 8.35 -0.99 24.38
CA SER A 100 9.54 -1.66 24.94
C SER A 100 10.62 -0.67 25.35
N LEU A 101 10.91 0.33 24.51
CA LEU A 101 11.85 1.41 24.84
C LEU A 101 11.59 2.07 26.20
N CYS A 102 10.32 2.27 26.58
CA CYS A 102 9.98 2.85 27.88
C CYS A 102 10.11 1.83 29.00
N VAL A 103 9.64 0.60 28.77
CA VAL A 103 9.63 -0.49 29.76
C VAL A 103 11.05 -0.95 30.12
N ASP A 104 11.94 -0.99 29.13
CA ASP A 104 13.32 -1.48 29.28
C ASP A 104 14.28 -0.38 29.73
N SER A 105 13.81 0.87 29.80
CA SER A 105 14.60 2.01 30.26
C SER A 105 14.54 2.23 31.77
N PRO A 106 15.55 2.90 32.37
CA PRO A 106 15.50 3.31 33.78
C PRO A 106 14.59 4.52 34.03
N LEU A 107 13.82 4.99 33.03
CA LEU A 107 12.97 6.17 33.18
C LEU A 107 11.86 5.92 34.22
N PRO A 108 11.43 6.98 34.94
CA PRO A 108 10.32 6.88 35.89
C PRO A 108 9.03 6.54 35.16
N ARG A 109 8.28 5.59 35.71
CA ARG A 109 7.07 5.04 35.12
C ARG A 109 5.90 5.02 36.10
N ASP A 110 4.68 5.05 35.57
CA ASP A 110 3.48 4.79 36.35
C ASP A 110 3.26 3.27 36.53
N ALA A 111 2.20 2.91 37.25
CA ALA A 111 1.88 1.50 37.53
C ALA A 111 1.53 0.69 36.26
N GLN A 112 1.23 1.36 35.14
CA GLN A 112 0.91 0.75 33.85
C GLN A 112 2.12 0.77 32.90
N GLY A 113 3.29 1.25 33.35
CA GLY A 113 4.54 1.25 32.58
C GLY A 113 4.75 2.46 31.67
N PHE A 114 3.86 3.47 31.69
CA PHE A 114 4.03 4.70 30.90
C PHE A 114 4.99 5.67 31.58
N VAL A 115 5.75 6.45 30.78
CA VAL A 115 6.75 7.39 31.30
C VAL A 115 6.08 8.51 32.09
N ARG A 116 6.54 8.78 33.31
CA ARG A 116 6.00 9.85 34.14
C ARG A 116 6.60 11.19 33.73
N VAL A 117 5.72 12.17 33.51
CA VAL A 117 6.09 13.53 33.14
C VAL A 117 5.44 14.58 34.05
N ARG A 118 6.15 15.69 34.22
CA ARG A 118 5.65 16.91 34.89
C ARG A 118 4.67 17.66 33.99
N ASP A 119 4.01 18.69 34.50
CA ASP A 119 3.14 19.55 33.69
C ASP A 119 3.88 20.29 32.56
N THR A 120 5.20 20.40 32.61
CA THR A 120 6.06 20.90 31.52
C THR A 120 6.38 19.85 30.44
N LEU A 121 5.81 18.64 30.53
CA LEU A 121 6.07 17.49 29.66
C LEU A 121 7.49 16.91 29.77
N GLN A 122 8.29 17.40 30.73
CA GLN A 122 9.60 16.83 31.03
C GLN A 122 9.43 15.54 31.83
N VAL A 123 10.29 14.57 31.57
CA VAL A 123 10.36 13.33 32.35
C VAL A 123 10.77 13.67 33.78
N GLU A 124 10.11 13.06 34.77
CA GLU A 124 10.47 13.29 36.17
C GLU A 124 11.96 12.95 36.42
N GLY A 125 12.67 13.79 37.17
CA GLY A 125 14.11 13.61 37.41
C GLY A 125 15.04 13.91 36.21
N HIS A 126 14.51 14.24 35.02
CA HIS A 126 15.32 14.49 33.83
C HIS A 126 14.90 15.75 33.08
N ASP A 127 15.67 16.83 33.23
CA ASP A 127 15.32 18.14 32.66
C ASP A 127 15.57 18.27 31.15
N GLU A 128 16.34 17.35 30.57
CA GLU A 128 16.64 17.31 29.13
C GLU A 128 15.71 16.38 28.35
N LEU A 129 14.92 15.56 29.06
CA LEU A 129 14.06 14.55 28.43
C LEU A 129 12.60 14.99 28.48
N PHE A 130 11.90 14.80 27.37
CA PHE A 130 10.47 15.10 27.24
C PHE A 130 9.73 13.88 26.70
N ALA A 131 8.50 13.67 27.18
CA ALA A 131 7.61 12.64 26.66
C ALA A 131 6.17 13.20 26.56
N THR A 132 5.44 12.78 25.52
CA THR A 132 4.11 13.32 25.20
C THR A 132 3.23 12.25 24.54
N GLY A 133 1.93 12.50 24.49
CA GLY A 133 0.95 11.62 23.89
C GLY A 133 0.75 10.37 24.74
N ASP A 134 0.47 9.26 24.07
CA ASP A 134 0.03 8.05 24.75
C ASP A 134 1.18 7.30 25.46
N CYS A 135 2.45 7.62 25.15
CA CYS A 135 3.61 7.03 25.86
C CYS A 135 3.84 7.63 27.27
N ALA A 136 3.20 8.76 27.59
CA ALA A 136 3.50 9.55 28.80
C ALA A 136 2.28 9.75 29.71
N SER A 137 2.52 9.77 31.02
CA SER A 137 1.52 9.99 32.07
C SER A 137 1.87 11.24 32.88
N LEU A 138 0.93 12.18 32.97
CA LEU A 138 1.11 13.42 33.72
C LEU A 138 0.95 13.16 35.22
N ALA A 139 2.02 13.34 35.98
CA ALA A 139 2.04 13.09 37.42
C ALA A 139 0.97 13.89 38.17
N ASP A 140 0.84 15.19 37.85
CA ASP A 140 -0.11 16.09 38.51
C ASP A 140 -1.53 16.03 37.93
N GLN A 141 -1.74 15.23 36.88
CA GLN A 141 -3.01 15.16 36.15
C GLN A 141 -3.40 13.71 35.82
N PRO A 142 -3.56 12.83 36.83
CA PRO A 142 -3.76 11.38 36.62
C PRO A 142 -5.09 11.02 35.93
N TRP A 143 -6.04 11.96 35.81
CA TRP A 143 -7.29 11.76 35.07
C TRP A 143 -7.13 11.83 33.54
N VAL A 144 -5.95 12.23 33.05
CA VAL A 144 -5.68 12.34 31.62
C VAL A 144 -5.56 10.93 31.01
N ARG A 145 -6.50 10.60 30.14
CA ARG A 145 -6.53 9.32 29.44
C ARG A 145 -5.57 9.32 28.25
N LYS A 146 -5.15 8.12 27.83
CA LYS A 146 -4.44 7.89 26.57
C LYS A 146 -5.40 8.07 25.41
N ALA A 147 -5.38 9.25 24.80
CA ALA A 147 -6.30 9.65 23.74
C ALA A 147 -5.69 10.78 22.90
N GLY A 148 -5.85 10.67 21.58
CA GLY A 148 -5.28 11.63 20.61
C GLY A 148 -5.65 13.09 20.87
N VAL A 149 -6.82 13.35 21.46
CA VAL A 149 -7.29 14.70 21.82
C VAL A 149 -6.37 15.42 22.81
N TYR A 150 -5.69 14.68 23.69
CA TYR A 150 -4.69 15.22 24.61
C TYR A 150 -3.32 15.30 23.92
N ALA A 151 -2.92 14.24 23.21
CA ALA A 151 -1.64 14.19 22.47
C ALA A 151 -1.48 15.40 21.52
N VAL A 152 -2.50 15.68 20.68
CA VAL A 152 -2.51 16.80 19.74
C VAL A 152 -2.35 18.16 20.45
N ARG A 153 -2.88 18.30 21.67
CA ARG A 153 -2.76 19.55 22.45
C ARG A 153 -1.44 19.67 23.21
N GLN A 154 -0.79 18.55 23.51
CA GLN A 154 0.54 18.57 24.13
C GLN A 154 1.62 18.98 23.12
N GLY A 155 1.46 18.66 21.82
CA GLY A 155 2.42 18.99 20.76
C GLY A 155 2.90 20.46 20.74
N PRO A 156 2.01 21.47 20.69
CA PRO A 156 2.42 22.87 20.74
C PRO A 156 3.14 23.29 22.04
N VAL A 157 2.85 22.62 23.16
CA VAL A 157 3.55 22.87 24.43
C VAL A 157 4.94 22.23 24.39
N LEU A 158 5.05 21.02 23.81
CA LEU A 158 6.33 20.35 23.62
C LEU A 158 7.27 21.20 22.73
N ASP A 159 6.82 21.66 21.55
CA ASP A 159 7.62 22.51 20.67
C ASP A 159 8.10 23.78 21.39
N ALA A 160 7.20 24.47 22.10
CA ALA A 160 7.55 25.65 22.87
C ALA A 160 8.58 25.34 23.97
N ASN A 161 8.45 24.20 24.65
CA ASN A 161 9.32 23.83 25.75
C ASN A 161 10.70 23.35 25.29
N LEU A 162 10.79 22.61 24.18
CA LEU A 162 12.07 22.26 23.56
C LEU A 162 12.83 23.53 23.15
N ARG A 163 12.14 24.47 22.49
CA ARG A 163 12.69 25.77 22.10
C ARG A 163 13.11 26.63 23.29
N ALA A 164 12.33 26.61 24.37
CA ALA A 164 12.64 27.34 25.59
C ALA A 164 13.86 26.72 26.30
N ARG A 165 13.93 25.39 26.38
CA ARG A 165 15.05 24.67 27.01
C ARG A 165 16.38 24.93 26.34
N LEU A 166 16.41 24.91 25.01
CA LEU A 166 17.61 25.24 24.21
C LEU A 166 18.08 26.68 24.39
N ARG A 167 17.19 27.59 24.81
CA ARG A 167 17.50 29.02 24.98
C ARG A 167 17.60 29.45 26.45
N GLY A 168 17.56 28.51 27.39
CA GLY A 168 17.54 28.82 28.83
C GLY A 168 16.32 29.65 29.27
N LYS A 169 15.19 29.55 28.56
CA LYS A 169 13.95 30.27 28.86
C LYS A 169 13.01 29.44 29.73
N ARG A 170 12.06 30.12 30.38
CA ARG A 170 11.02 29.48 31.21
C ARG A 170 10.12 28.57 30.38
N LEU A 171 9.88 27.36 30.87
CA LEU A 171 8.98 26.39 30.26
C LEU A 171 7.50 26.73 30.51
N ARG A 172 6.63 26.23 29.63
CA ARG A 172 5.18 26.34 29.68
C ARG A 172 4.57 25.09 30.29
N ALA A 173 3.65 25.27 31.24
CA ALA A 173 2.84 24.20 31.78
C ALA A 173 1.69 23.82 30.81
N TYR A 174 1.50 22.52 30.62
CA TYR A 174 0.34 21.91 29.97
C TYR A 174 -0.75 21.63 31.00
N ARG A 175 -1.97 22.13 30.74
CA ARG A 175 -3.16 21.88 31.57
C ARG A 175 -4.22 21.18 30.73
N ALA A 176 -4.51 19.93 31.06
CA ALA A 176 -5.46 19.12 30.35
C ALA A 176 -6.90 19.48 30.71
N GLN A 177 -7.75 19.56 29.69
CA GLN A 177 -9.19 19.73 29.88
C GLN A 177 -9.82 18.49 30.57
N ARG A 178 -10.84 18.74 31.39
CA ARG A 178 -11.58 17.68 32.11
C ARG A 178 -12.57 16.92 31.23
N ASP A 179 -13.10 17.58 30.21
CA ASP A 179 -14.09 17.03 29.28
C ASP A 179 -13.80 17.48 27.85
N PHE A 180 -14.26 16.70 26.87
CA PHE A 180 -14.12 17.02 25.46
C PHE A 180 -15.26 16.43 24.64
N LEU A 181 -15.52 17.03 23.47
CA LEU A 181 -16.48 16.48 22.52
C LEU A 181 -15.92 15.19 21.94
N SER A 182 -16.55 14.06 22.25
CA SER A 182 -16.30 12.77 21.62
C SER A 182 -17.31 12.55 20.50
N LEU A 183 -16.84 12.13 19.32
CA LEU A 183 -17.66 11.84 18.15
C LEU A 183 -17.27 10.46 17.62
N LEU A 184 -18.18 9.51 17.70
CA LEU A 184 -17.99 8.12 17.28
C LEU A 184 -18.84 7.84 16.05
N ASN A 185 -18.23 7.35 14.97
CA ASN A 185 -18.93 6.98 13.74
C ASN A 185 -19.70 5.66 13.93
N LEU A 186 -20.97 5.66 13.56
CA LEU A 186 -21.85 4.50 13.64
C LEU A 186 -22.10 3.88 12.25
N GLY A 187 -21.34 4.27 11.23
CA GLY A 187 -21.64 3.91 9.85
C GLY A 187 -22.91 4.60 9.32
N GLU A 188 -23.23 4.37 8.04
CA GLU A 188 -24.44 4.90 7.37
C GLU A 188 -24.65 6.42 7.52
N ARG A 189 -23.55 7.18 7.54
CA ARG A 189 -23.58 8.63 7.78
C ARG A 189 -24.30 9.02 9.09
N ARG A 190 -24.19 8.19 10.13
CA ARG A 190 -24.64 8.48 11.50
C ARG A 190 -23.45 8.47 12.45
N ALA A 191 -23.52 9.30 13.48
CA ALA A 191 -22.52 9.33 14.53
C ALA A 191 -23.18 9.54 15.90
N LEU A 192 -22.47 9.15 16.96
CA LEU A 192 -22.79 9.42 18.35
C LEU A 192 -21.85 10.49 18.88
N GLY A 193 -22.41 11.60 19.32
CA GLY A 193 -21.69 12.67 19.99
C GLY A 193 -21.91 12.63 21.49
N SER A 194 -20.86 12.87 22.27
CA SER A 194 -20.94 12.97 23.74
C SER A 194 -20.10 14.14 24.25
N LYS A 195 -20.69 14.98 25.10
CA LYS A 195 -20.03 16.12 25.78
C LYS A 195 -20.81 16.51 27.03
N TRP A 196 -20.13 16.90 28.11
CA TRP A 196 -20.76 17.31 29.38
C TRP A 196 -21.76 16.30 29.96
N GLY A 197 -21.51 15.02 29.73
CA GLY A 197 -22.46 13.99 30.10
C GLY A 197 -23.80 14.11 29.37
N LEU A 198 -23.88 14.79 28.21
CA LEU A 198 -24.95 14.79 27.21
C LEU A 198 -24.54 13.97 25.98
N ALA A 199 -25.52 13.33 25.31
CA ALA A 199 -25.27 12.39 24.22
C ALA A 199 -26.37 12.52 23.19
N VAL A 200 -25.97 12.67 21.93
CA VAL A 200 -26.86 12.90 20.81
C VAL A 200 -26.37 12.04 19.66
N SER A 201 -27.28 11.39 18.94
CA SER A 201 -26.94 10.63 17.74
C SER A 201 -27.71 11.12 16.53
N GLY A 202 -27.13 10.98 15.35
CA GLY A 202 -27.82 11.31 14.10
C GLY A 202 -26.89 11.71 12.96
N SER A 203 -27.48 12.01 11.81
CA SER A 203 -26.76 12.44 10.61
C SER A 203 -26.16 13.84 10.74
N GLY A 204 -26.81 14.74 11.49
CA GLY A 204 -26.24 16.06 11.82
C GLY A 204 -24.93 15.94 12.62
N VAL A 205 -24.88 14.99 13.56
CA VAL A 205 -23.66 14.71 14.35
C VAL A 205 -22.57 14.13 13.46
N TRP A 206 -22.92 13.27 12.50
CA TRP A 206 -21.98 12.72 11.54
C TRP A 206 -21.39 13.81 10.65
N ARG A 207 -22.20 14.72 10.12
CA ARG A 207 -21.70 15.87 9.32
C ARG A 207 -20.75 16.74 10.11
N LEU A 208 -21.01 16.94 11.41
CA LEU A 208 -20.09 17.66 12.29
C LEU A 208 -18.76 16.91 12.44
N LYS A 209 -18.80 15.59 12.70
CA LYS A 209 -17.61 14.74 12.77
C LYS A 209 -16.80 14.81 11.48
N ASP A 210 -17.43 14.54 10.35
CA ASP A 210 -16.79 14.57 9.04
C ASP A 210 -16.18 15.95 8.75
N ALA A 211 -16.89 17.04 9.04
CA ALA A 211 -16.33 18.39 8.86
C ALA A 211 -15.10 18.66 9.74
N ILE A 212 -15.07 18.16 10.98
CA ILE A 212 -13.93 18.28 11.90
C ILE A 212 -12.76 17.41 11.42
N ASP A 213 -13.03 16.15 11.09
CA ASP A 213 -12.03 15.17 10.66
C ASP A 213 -11.41 15.60 9.33
N GLN A 214 -12.20 16.00 8.34
CA GLN A 214 -11.71 16.54 7.07
C GLN A 214 -10.90 17.83 7.28
N ARG A 215 -11.31 18.72 8.19
CA ARG A 215 -10.53 19.92 8.51
C ARG A 215 -9.19 19.57 9.14
N PHE A 216 -9.16 18.56 10.00
CA PHE A 216 -7.92 18.06 10.60
C PHE A 216 -7.02 17.44 9.53
N MET A 217 -7.54 16.49 8.73
CA MET A 217 -6.79 15.82 7.68
C MET A 217 -6.27 16.77 6.60
N ARG A 218 -7.00 17.85 6.27
CA ARG A 218 -6.51 18.89 5.35
C ARG A 218 -5.19 19.52 5.78
N ARG A 219 -4.90 19.57 7.10
CA ARG A 219 -3.62 20.10 7.61
C ARG A 219 -2.43 19.19 7.36
N PHE A 220 -2.69 17.92 7.05
CA PHE A 220 -1.68 16.89 6.81
C PHE A 220 -1.72 16.37 5.37
N ARG A 221 -2.50 17.02 4.49
CA ARG A 221 -2.39 16.75 3.04
C ARG A 221 -1.16 17.47 2.53
N VAL A 222 -0.09 16.70 2.50
CA VAL A 222 1.25 17.14 2.09
C VAL A 222 1.29 17.46 0.59
N LEU A 223 0.43 16.85 -0.23
CA LEU A 223 0.42 17.00 -1.69
C LEU A 223 -0.72 17.91 -2.19
N ALA A 224 -0.39 18.83 -3.10
CA ALA A 224 -1.32 19.64 -3.88
C ALA A 224 -1.86 18.87 -5.10
N ALA A 225 -2.83 19.44 -5.82
CA ALA A 225 -3.49 18.83 -6.97
C ALA A 225 -2.57 18.55 -8.20
N GLY A 226 -1.27 18.83 -8.12
CA GLY A 226 -0.29 18.61 -9.20
C GLY A 226 0.97 17.90 -8.75
N ALA A 227 0.88 16.96 -7.79
CA ALA A 227 2.00 16.21 -7.20
C ALA A 227 3.07 17.03 -6.45
N GLY A 228 3.05 18.37 -6.51
CA GLY A 228 3.89 19.24 -5.67
C GLY A 228 3.40 19.31 -4.22
N LEU A 229 4.25 19.79 -3.31
CA LEU A 229 3.85 20.01 -1.92
C LEU A 229 2.73 21.06 -1.80
N ALA A 230 1.83 20.87 -0.84
CA ALA A 230 0.82 21.87 -0.51
C ALA A 230 1.48 23.19 -0.06
N PRO A 231 0.87 24.36 -0.33
CA PRO A 231 1.51 25.67 -0.10
C PRO A 231 1.98 25.93 1.34
N ASP A 232 1.34 25.25 2.31
CA ASP A 232 1.62 25.38 3.74
C ASP A 232 2.83 24.52 4.19
N PHE A 233 3.39 23.69 3.30
CA PHE A 233 4.57 22.87 3.57
C PHE A 233 5.80 23.48 2.87
N PRO A 234 6.95 23.59 3.56
CA PRO A 234 8.20 24.00 2.90
C PRO A 234 8.53 23.02 1.77
N THR A 235 8.94 23.54 0.61
CA THR A 235 9.34 22.70 -0.54
C THR A 235 10.52 21.79 -0.15
N PRO A 236 10.71 20.63 -0.82
CA PRO A 236 11.89 19.79 -0.57
C PRO A 236 13.17 20.62 -0.69
N GLU A 237 13.28 21.51 -1.67
CA GLU A 237 14.43 22.41 -1.84
C GLU A 237 14.59 23.39 -0.67
N ALA A 238 13.49 23.90 -0.12
CA ALA A 238 13.52 24.74 1.08
C ALA A 238 13.91 23.96 2.35
N MET A 239 13.79 22.63 2.31
CA MET A 239 14.25 21.69 3.33
C MET A 239 15.63 21.08 3.01
N GLY A 240 16.27 21.47 1.90
CA GLY A 240 17.56 20.90 1.45
C GLY A 240 17.46 19.48 0.88
N MET A 241 16.28 19.07 0.41
CA MET A 241 15.98 17.77 -0.19
C MET A 241 15.71 17.92 -1.69
N GLU A 242 16.09 16.92 -2.50
CA GLU A 242 15.79 16.89 -3.93
C GLU A 242 14.36 16.37 -4.19
N VAL A 243 13.71 16.87 -5.25
CA VAL A 243 12.36 16.46 -5.65
C VAL A 243 12.42 15.11 -6.36
N MET A 244 11.73 14.12 -5.81
CA MET A 244 11.61 12.78 -6.40
C MET A 244 10.71 12.82 -7.64
N ALA A 245 11.23 12.37 -8.78
CA ALA A 245 10.45 12.17 -10.00
C ALA A 245 9.61 10.88 -9.90
N CYS A 246 8.37 10.90 -10.42
CA CYS A 246 7.43 9.78 -10.41
C CYS A 246 8.08 8.43 -10.78
N GLY A 247 7.94 7.46 -9.88
CA GLY A 247 8.77 6.27 -9.73
C GLY A 247 8.50 5.07 -10.66
N GLY A 248 7.24 4.86 -11.05
CA GLY A 248 6.79 3.59 -11.64
C GLY A 248 7.30 3.26 -13.07
N CYS A 249 6.51 2.56 -13.88
CA CYS A 249 6.89 2.19 -15.28
C CYS A 249 7.29 3.40 -16.16
N ALA A 250 6.98 4.63 -15.75
CA ALA A 250 7.41 5.89 -16.37
C ALA A 250 8.88 6.27 -16.09
N ALA A 251 9.64 5.47 -15.33
CA ALA A 251 11.08 5.66 -15.10
C ALA A 251 11.95 5.16 -16.27
N LYS A 252 11.38 4.52 -17.30
CA LYS A 252 12.12 4.07 -18.48
C LYS A 252 12.65 5.30 -19.24
N LEU A 253 13.90 5.20 -19.70
CA LEU A 253 14.45 6.16 -20.66
C LEU A 253 13.59 6.13 -21.94
N GLY A 254 13.30 7.29 -22.51
CA GLY A 254 12.50 7.37 -23.74
C GLY A 254 13.14 6.59 -24.91
N PRO A 255 12.34 6.02 -25.83
CA PRO A 255 12.81 5.10 -26.86
C PRO A 255 13.90 5.71 -27.74
N THR A 256 13.77 6.98 -28.14
CA THR A 256 14.77 7.69 -28.96
C THR A 256 16.13 7.79 -28.29
N ALA A 257 16.20 8.05 -26.98
CA ALA A 257 17.47 8.17 -26.27
C ALA A 257 18.16 6.80 -26.13
N LEU A 258 17.38 5.73 -25.94
CA LEU A 258 17.87 4.36 -25.95
C LEU A 258 18.41 3.96 -27.33
N GLU A 259 17.62 4.17 -28.41
CA GLU A 259 18.03 3.89 -29.79
C GLU A 259 19.35 4.59 -30.14
N GLN A 260 19.48 5.88 -29.79
CA GLN A 260 20.70 6.66 -30.03
C GLN A 260 21.90 6.17 -29.20
N ALA A 261 21.68 5.64 -27.99
CA ALA A 261 22.74 5.04 -27.19
C ALA A 261 23.24 3.74 -27.82
N LEU A 262 22.32 2.86 -28.23
CA LEU A 262 22.65 1.58 -28.84
C LEU A 262 23.33 1.74 -30.21
N ALA A 263 22.88 2.69 -31.03
CA ALA A 263 23.47 2.96 -32.35
C ALA A 263 24.93 3.44 -32.30
N ARG A 264 25.42 3.87 -31.13
CA ARG A 264 26.81 4.29 -30.92
C ARG A 264 27.73 3.14 -30.50
N LEU A 265 27.18 1.97 -30.18
CA LEU A 265 27.98 0.80 -29.82
C LEU A 265 28.55 0.15 -31.09
N PRO A 266 29.76 -0.44 -31.01
CA PRO A 266 30.26 -1.29 -32.07
C PRO A 266 29.36 -2.53 -32.23
N GLU A 267 29.43 -3.18 -33.40
CA GLU A 267 28.73 -4.44 -33.62
C GLU A 267 29.11 -5.48 -32.55
N ALA A 268 28.10 -6.21 -32.08
CA ALA A 268 28.30 -7.28 -31.13
C ALA A 268 29.08 -8.45 -31.78
N PRO A 269 29.86 -9.22 -30.99
CA PRO A 269 30.48 -10.45 -31.50
C PRO A 269 29.43 -11.39 -32.10
N ALA A 270 29.67 -11.85 -33.34
CA ALA A 270 28.78 -12.76 -34.05
C ALA A 270 29.39 -14.17 -34.06
N ASP A 271 29.02 -14.99 -33.09
CA ASP A 271 29.41 -16.41 -33.02
C ASP A 271 28.28 -17.36 -33.49
N GLY A 272 27.15 -16.79 -33.94
CA GLY A 272 25.97 -17.53 -34.41
C GLY A 272 25.05 -18.05 -33.31
N SER A 273 25.39 -17.84 -32.04
CA SER A 273 24.54 -18.24 -30.91
C SER A 273 23.32 -17.33 -30.73
N VAL A 274 23.38 -16.07 -31.15
CA VAL A 274 22.26 -15.12 -31.05
C VAL A 274 21.35 -15.27 -32.27
N ARG A 275 20.13 -15.77 -32.06
CA ARG A 275 19.09 -15.92 -33.10
C ARG A 275 18.24 -14.66 -33.23
N GLN A 276 17.89 -14.05 -32.11
CA GLN A 276 17.23 -12.74 -32.01
C GLN A 276 17.91 -11.93 -30.92
N GLY A 277 18.36 -10.73 -31.26
CA GLY A 277 19.12 -9.83 -30.38
C GLY A 277 18.33 -8.58 -29.96
N VAL A 278 19.04 -7.48 -29.84
CA VAL A 278 18.49 -6.17 -29.43
C VAL A 278 17.39 -5.71 -30.41
N GLY A 279 16.28 -5.21 -29.87
CA GLY A 279 15.16 -4.63 -30.65
C GLY A 279 13.84 -5.38 -30.56
N ASP A 280 13.81 -6.50 -29.83
CA ASP A 280 12.60 -7.25 -29.50
C ASP A 280 12.44 -7.36 -27.96
N ASP A 281 11.29 -7.85 -27.47
CA ASP A 281 10.98 -7.88 -26.03
C ASP A 281 11.90 -8.85 -25.25
N ALA A 282 12.50 -9.85 -25.92
CA ALA A 282 13.45 -10.78 -25.34
C ALA A 282 14.50 -11.24 -26.35
N ALA A 283 15.65 -11.70 -25.87
CA ALA A 283 16.67 -12.32 -26.71
C ALA A 283 16.38 -13.81 -26.90
N LEU A 284 16.63 -14.32 -28.12
CA LEU A 284 16.61 -15.75 -28.45
C LEU A 284 18.04 -16.24 -28.70
N LEU A 285 18.49 -17.20 -27.91
CA LEU A 285 19.85 -17.74 -27.91
C LEU A 285 19.82 -19.24 -28.24
N ASP A 286 20.78 -19.69 -29.03
CA ASP A 286 21.08 -21.11 -29.27
C ASP A 286 22.22 -21.54 -28.37
N VAL A 287 21.90 -22.40 -27.40
CA VAL A 287 22.85 -22.95 -26.43
C VAL A 287 22.98 -24.45 -26.69
N GLY A 288 23.90 -24.79 -27.60
CA GLY A 288 24.21 -26.19 -27.93
C GLY A 288 23.04 -26.94 -28.58
N GLY A 289 22.24 -26.25 -29.40
CA GLY A 289 21.06 -26.77 -30.08
C GLY A 289 19.74 -26.56 -29.32
N ALA A 290 19.79 -26.07 -28.08
CA ALA A 290 18.61 -25.70 -27.32
C ALA A 290 18.32 -24.20 -27.47
N LEU A 291 17.05 -23.84 -27.72
CA LEU A 291 16.63 -22.46 -27.82
C LEU A 291 16.26 -21.90 -26.45
N GLN A 292 16.99 -20.87 -26.01
CA GLN A 292 16.79 -20.17 -24.76
C GLN A 292 16.24 -18.77 -25.01
N VAL A 293 15.20 -18.40 -24.27
CA VAL A 293 14.64 -17.04 -24.27
C VAL A 293 15.08 -16.33 -23.00
N SER A 294 15.60 -15.12 -23.11
CA SER A 294 16.07 -14.35 -21.96
C SER A 294 15.61 -12.91 -22.02
N SER A 295 15.07 -12.39 -20.91
CA SER A 295 14.73 -10.98 -20.73
C SER A 295 15.14 -10.48 -19.34
N VAL A 296 15.19 -9.16 -19.20
CA VAL A 296 15.34 -8.47 -17.92
C VAL A 296 14.43 -7.24 -17.92
N ASP A 297 13.62 -7.10 -16.88
CA ASP A 297 12.88 -5.86 -16.62
C ASP A 297 12.95 -5.50 -15.14
N ALA A 298 12.86 -4.21 -14.86
CA ALA A 298 13.00 -3.67 -13.52
C ALA A 298 12.27 -2.33 -13.38
N PHE A 299 11.80 -2.05 -12.18
CA PHE A 299 11.18 -0.77 -11.87
C PHE A 299 11.35 -0.39 -10.40
N ARG A 300 11.16 0.91 -10.13
CA ARG A 300 11.06 1.43 -8.77
C ARG A 300 9.68 1.16 -8.20
N ALA A 301 9.60 0.97 -6.90
CA ALA A 301 8.37 0.66 -6.20
C ALA A 301 7.25 1.65 -6.55
N PHE A 302 6.11 1.12 -6.97
CA PHE A 302 4.91 1.89 -7.29
C PHE A 302 3.90 1.92 -6.13
N ALA A 303 4.19 1.20 -5.04
CA ALA A 303 3.37 1.06 -3.85
C ALA A 303 4.25 0.80 -2.62
N ASP A 304 3.72 1.09 -1.43
CA ASP A 304 4.43 0.94 -0.15
C ASP A 304 4.50 -0.52 0.35
N ASP A 305 3.81 -1.45 -0.30
CA ASP A 305 3.80 -2.88 0.05
C ASP A 305 4.92 -3.62 -0.71
N PRO A 306 6.03 -4.02 -0.04
CA PRO A 306 7.16 -4.65 -0.72
C PRO A 306 6.81 -6.03 -1.28
N TRP A 307 5.87 -6.75 -0.66
CA TRP A 307 5.40 -8.05 -1.15
C TRP A 307 4.64 -7.88 -2.47
N LEU A 308 3.75 -6.88 -2.55
CA LEU A 308 3.02 -6.57 -3.77
C LEU A 308 3.97 -6.12 -4.88
N VAL A 309 4.93 -5.25 -4.57
CA VAL A 309 5.94 -4.78 -5.52
C VAL A 309 6.74 -5.96 -6.08
N GLY A 310 7.27 -6.84 -5.23
CA GLY A 310 8.00 -8.03 -5.66
C GLY A 310 7.17 -8.96 -6.54
N ARG A 311 5.90 -9.17 -6.17
CA ARG A 311 4.97 -10.02 -6.94
C ARG A 311 4.67 -9.45 -8.33
N VAL A 312 4.40 -8.15 -8.43
CA VAL A 312 4.14 -7.49 -9.72
C VAL A 312 5.42 -7.42 -10.55
N ALA A 313 6.59 -7.21 -9.93
CA ALA A 313 7.87 -7.21 -10.63
C ALA A 313 8.14 -8.55 -11.31
N ALA A 314 7.90 -9.65 -10.60
CA ALA A 314 8.04 -10.99 -11.14
C ALA A 314 7.06 -11.28 -12.31
N VAL A 315 5.81 -10.85 -12.18
CA VAL A 315 4.81 -10.98 -13.26
C VAL A 315 5.20 -10.18 -14.50
N ASN A 316 5.68 -8.95 -14.29
CA ASN A 316 6.12 -8.05 -15.36
C ASN A 316 7.35 -8.60 -16.08
N ALA A 317 8.40 -8.97 -15.35
CA ALA A 317 9.63 -9.50 -15.95
C ALA A 317 9.40 -10.84 -16.70
N ALA A 318 8.46 -11.67 -16.24
CA ALA A 318 8.11 -12.89 -16.96
C ALA A 318 7.24 -12.64 -18.21
N SER A 319 6.64 -11.45 -18.33
CA SER A 319 5.73 -11.09 -19.43
C SER A 319 6.42 -11.19 -20.78
N ASP A 320 7.64 -10.66 -20.91
CA ASP A 320 8.40 -10.64 -22.16
C ASP A 320 8.66 -12.05 -22.71
N VAL A 321 9.08 -12.97 -21.83
CA VAL A 321 9.34 -14.37 -22.22
C VAL A 321 8.06 -15.05 -22.67
N PHE A 322 6.92 -14.79 -21.99
CA PHE A 322 5.62 -15.28 -22.45
C PHE A 322 5.21 -14.63 -23.78
N ALA A 323 5.43 -13.33 -23.96
CA ALA A 323 5.06 -12.59 -25.17
C ALA A 323 5.75 -13.15 -26.43
N LYS A 324 6.93 -13.76 -26.26
CA LYS A 324 7.68 -14.45 -27.33
C LYS A 324 7.40 -15.95 -27.47
N GLY A 325 6.41 -16.47 -26.75
CA GLY A 325 6.02 -17.89 -26.81
C GLY A 325 6.90 -18.83 -25.98
N GLY A 326 7.88 -18.28 -25.26
CA GLY A 326 8.79 -19.01 -24.39
C GLY A 326 8.12 -19.53 -23.11
N GLN A 327 8.75 -20.53 -22.51
CA GLN A 327 8.38 -21.10 -21.21
C GLN A 327 9.42 -20.68 -20.17
N PRO A 328 9.13 -19.71 -19.30
CA PRO A 328 10.06 -19.31 -18.25
C PRO A 328 10.39 -20.48 -17.32
N ARG A 329 11.66 -20.61 -16.92
CA ARG A 329 12.14 -21.70 -16.05
C ARG A 329 12.87 -21.18 -14.82
N HIS A 330 13.65 -20.11 -15.00
CA HIS A 330 14.54 -19.59 -13.97
C HIS A 330 14.44 -18.07 -13.86
N ALA A 331 14.67 -17.56 -12.66
CA ALA A 331 14.73 -16.13 -12.37
C ALA A 331 15.95 -15.79 -11.50
N LEU A 332 16.55 -14.64 -11.77
CA LEU A 332 17.55 -13.99 -10.91
C LEU A 332 17.00 -12.63 -10.47
N ALA A 333 17.02 -12.36 -9.17
CA ALA A 333 16.52 -11.09 -8.63
C ALA A 333 17.62 -10.04 -8.48
N LEU A 334 17.28 -8.78 -8.76
CA LEU A 334 18.09 -7.59 -8.50
C LEU A 334 17.27 -6.68 -7.59
N VAL A 335 17.65 -6.54 -6.32
CA VAL A 335 16.85 -5.79 -5.34
C VAL A 335 17.69 -4.68 -4.70
N THR A 336 17.22 -3.44 -4.76
CA THR A 336 17.74 -2.35 -3.93
C THR A 336 16.73 -2.07 -2.83
N VAL A 337 17.13 -2.20 -1.57
CA VAL A 337 16.28 -1.85 -0.42
C VAL A 337 16.59 -0.43 0.07
N PRO A 338 15.59 0.34 0.55
CA PRO A 338 15.85 1.63 1.18
C PRO A 338 16.77 1.50 2.39
N GLU A 339 17.77 2.38 2.49
CA GLU A 339 18.71 2.40 3.62
C GLU A 339 17.96 2.64 4.93
N SER A 340 18.19 1.76 5.91
CA SER A 340 17.43 1.70 7.16
C SER A 340 18.24 0.96 8.24
N ASP A 341 17.67 0.78 9.43
CA ASP A 341 18.26 -0.20 10.36
C ASP A 341 18.22 -1.63 9.75
N PRO A 342 19.24 -2.47 10.03
CA PRO A 342 19.40 -3.77 9.36
C PRO A 342 18.20 -4.71 9.45
N ALA A 343 17.45 -4.68 10.57
CA ALA A 343 16.30 -5.56 10.76
C ALA A 343 15.16 -5.21 9.80
N ARG A 344 14.95 -3.92 9.52
CA ARG A 344 13.98 -3.45 8.52
C ARG A 344 14.43 -3.70 7.09
N GLU A 345 15.73 -3.59 6.81
CA GLU A 345 16.29 -3.93 5.49
C GLU A 345 16.08 -5.43 5.19
N GLU A 346 16.38 -6.29 6.16
CA GLU A 346 16.12 -7.73 6.10
C GLU A 346 14.64 -8.04 5.88
N GLU A 347 13.75 -7.45 6.67
CA GLU A 347 12.30 -7.66 6.55
C GLU A 347 11.77 -7.18 5.19
N THR A 348 12.24 -6.03 4.71
CA THR A 348 11.86 -5.50 3.39
C THR A 348 12.28 -6.45 2.28
N LEU A 349 13.54 -6.90 2.30
CA LEU A 349 14.05 -7.88 1.33
C LEU A 349 13.26 -9.19 1.41
N HIS A 350 12.99 -9.68 2.61
CA HIS A 350 12.18 -10.89 2.83
C HIS A 350 10.79 -10.77 2.18
N GLN A 351 10.08 -9.65 2.42
CA GLN A 351 8.75 -9.43 1.83
C GLN A 351 8.80 -9.36 0.31
N VAL A 352 9.78 -8.65 -0.27
CA VAL A 352 9.98 -8.59 -1.74
C VAL A 352 10.17 -9.99 -2.32
N LEU A 353 11.10 -10.77 -1.78
CA LEU A 353 11.41 -12.10 -2.28
C LEU A 353 10.24 -13.08 -2.08
N ARG A 354 9.49 -12.95 -0.98
CA ARG A 354 8.26 -13.71 -0.76
C ARG A 354 7.19 -13.35 -1.80
N GLY A 355 7.08 -12.08 -2.17
CA GLY A 355 6.21 -11.60 -3.24
C GLY A 355 6.58 -12.18 -4.60
N VAL A 356 7.88 -12.11 -4.94
CA VAL A 356 8.46 -12.70 -6.15
C VAL A 356 8.11 -14.19 -6.26
N ARG A 357 8.43 -14.98 -5.23
CA ARG A 357 8.16 -16.42 -5.21
C ARG A 357 6.67 -16.74 -5.27
N ALA A 358 5.83 -15.93 -4.63
CA ALA A 358 4.37 -16.11 -4.69
C ALA A 358 3.79 -15.90 -6.10
N ALA A 359 4.50 -15.24 -7.01
CA ALA A 359 4.18 -15.18 -8.45
C ALA A 359 4.86 -16.31 -9.24
N LEU A 360 6.14 -16.59 -8.97
CA LEU A 360 6.95 -17.51 -9.78
C LEU A 360 6.69 -18.99 -9.49
N ASP A 361 6.63 -19.38 -8.21
CA ASP A 361 6.55 -20.80 -7.79
C ASP A 361 5.30 -21.50 -8.40
N PRO A 362 4.09 -20.90 -8.42
CA PRO A 362 2.91 -21.51 -9.05
C PRO A 362 3.02 -21.68 -10.58
N GLN A 363 3.93 -20.95 -11.23
CA GLN A 363 4.22 -21.09 -12.67
C GLN A 363 5.34 -22.10 -12.93
N GLY A 364 5.92 -22.70 -11.89
CA GLY A 364 7.07 -23.61 -12.01
C GLY A 364 8.38 -22.89 -12.36
N ILE A 365 8.48 -21.59 -12.07
CA ILE A 365 9.67 -20.77 -12.32
C ILE A 365 10.49 -20.72 -11.04
N ALA A 366 11.73 -21.19 -11.09
CA ALA A 366 12.61 -21.21 -9.92
C ALA A 366 13.36 -19.89 -9.77
N LEU A 367 13.25 -19.24 -8.60
CA LEU A 367 14.18 -18.19 -8.20
C LEU A 367 15.50 -18.84 -7.79
N VAL A 368 16.54 -18.70 -8.62
CA VAL A 368 17.82 -19.45 -8.48
C VAL A 368 18.96 -18.62 -7.90
N GLY A 369 18.74 -17.32 -7.67
CA GLY A 369 19.75 -16.44 -7.11
C GLY A 369 19.38 -14.97 -7.30
N GLY A 370 20.37 -14.10 -7.07
CA GLY A 370 20.20 -12.68 -7.24
C GLY A 370 21.31 -11.85 -6.63
N HIS A 371 21.10 -10.54 -6.61
CA HIS A 371 21.96 -9.56 -5.99
C HIS A 371 21.12 -8.51 -5.26
N SER A 372 21.59 -8.10 -4.08
CA SER A 372 20.92 -7.09 -3.26
C SER A 372 21.86 -5.94 -2.92
N THR A 373 21.34 -4.71 -2.95
CA THR A 373 22.04 -3.46 -2.60
C THR A 373 21.15 -2.59 -1.70
N THR A 374 21.74 -1.57 -1.06
CA THR A 374 21.00 -0.51 -0.37
C THR A 374 20.98 0.76 -1.23
N GLY A 375 19.98 1.60 -1.07
CA GLY A 375 19.83 2.87 -1.80
C GLY A 375 18.70 3.75 -1.25
N ASP A 376 18.33 4.79 -2.00
CA ASP A 376 17.33 5.77 -1.55
C ASP A 376 15.88 5.24 -1.62
N GLU A 377 15.60 4.32 -2.55
CA GLU A 377 14.27 3.81 -2.81
C GLU A 377 14.26 2.32 -3.15
N LEU A 378 13.10 1.68 -2.97
CA LEU A 378 12.93 0.26 -3.31
C LEU A 378 12.93 0.09 -4.83
N PHE A 379 13.88 -0.69 -5.34
CA PHE A 379 13.97 -1.08 -6.74
C PHE A 379 13.97 -2.60 -6.86
N VAL A 380 13.17 -3.13 -7.78
CA VAL A 380 13.06 -4.57 -8.00
C VAL A 380 13.15 -4.86 -9.49
N GLY A 381 14.16 -5.66 -9.84
CA GLY A 381 14.37 -6.20 -11.18
C GLY A 381 14.49 -7.71 -11.16
N LEU A 382 14.09 -8.34 -12.25
CA LEU A 382 14.33 -9.77 -12.46
C LEU A 382 14.84 -10.01 -13.87
N SER A 383 15.88 -10.83 -13.97
CA SER A 383 16.21 -11.51 -15.21
C SER A 383 15.48 -12.84 -15.24
N ILE A 384 14.78 -13.11 -16.33
CA ILE A 384 14.02 -14.34 -16.55
C ILE A 384 14.63 -15.07 -17.73
N SER A 385 14.92 -16.36 -17.54
CA SER A 385 15.36 -17.26 -18.59
C SER A 385 14.40 -18.43 -18.74
N GLY A 386 14.11 -18.77 -19.98
CA GLY A 386 13.19 -19.83 -20.35
C GLY A 386 13.63 -20.59 -21.58
N GLU A 387 12.81 -21.55 -21.97
CA GLU A 387 13.04 -22.40 -23.13
C GLU A 387 12.00 -22.10 -24.21
N LEU A 388 12.41 -22.18 -25.47
CA LEU A 388 11.49 -22.19 -26.61
C LEU A 388 11.48 -23.61 -27.21
N PRO A 389 10.32 -24.30 -27.30
CA PRO A 389 10.28 -25.69 -27.79
C PRO A 389 10.79 -25.85 -29.23
N GLY A 390 10.51 -24.87 -30.08
CA GLY A 390 11.05 -24.78 -31.43
C GLY A 390 10.97 -23.35 -31.98
N GLU A 391 11.75 -23.07 -33.02
CA GLU A 391 11.82 -21.73 -33.62
C GLU A 391 10.46 -21.25 -34.18
N SER A 392 9.61 -22.19 -34.63
CA SER A 392 8.24 -21.88 -35.07
C SER A 392 7.30 -21.42 -33.95
N ASP A 393 7.67 -21.61 -32.68
CA ASP A 393 6.89 -21.12 -31.53
C ASP A 393 7.21 -19.66 -31.20
N TRP A 394 8.22 -19.07 -31.84
CA TRP A 394 8.60 -17.68 -31.64
C TRP A 394 7.50 -16.73 -32.12
N LEU A 395 6.96 -15.95 -31.19
CA LEU A 395 5.97 -14.92 -31.51
C LEU A 395 6.65 -13.58 -31.77
N SER A 396 6.99 -13.33 -33.04
CA SER A 396 7.71 -12.12 -33.47
C SER A 396 6.87 -10.83 -33.37
N LEU A 397 7.55 -9.68 -33.34
CA LEU A 397 6.96 -8.37 -33.64
C LEU A 397 6.63 -8.20 -35.13
N GLU A 398 7.28 -9.00 -35.98
CA GLU A 398 7.10 -9.02 -37.42
C GLU A 398 6.05 -10.05 -37.84
N GLY A 399 5.36 -9.77 -38.95
CA GLY A 399 4.47 -10.73 -39.60
C GLY A 399 3.01 -10.30 -39.68
N ALA A 400 2.63 -9.18 -39.04
CA ALA A 400 1.28 -8.63 -39.12
C ALA A 400 0.91 -8.28 -40.57
N ARG A 401 -0.35 -8.51 -40.94
CA ARG A 401 -0.83 -8.41 -42.33
C ARG A 401 -2.10 -7.56 -42.44
N PRO A 402 -2.34 -6.91 -43.60
CA PRO A 402 -3.64 -6.30 -43.86
C PRO A 402 -4.77 -7.33 -43.72
N GLY A 403 -5.79 -6.99 -42.94
CA GLY A 403 -6.92 -7.88 -42.62
C GLY A 403 -6.89 -8.47 -41.21
N ASP A 404 -5.74 -8.41 -40.53
CA ASP A 404 -5.60 -8.88 -39.15
C ASP A 404 -6.49 -8.09 -38.17
N ARG A 405 -6.79 -8.74 -37.04
CA ARG A 405 -7.50 -8.13 -35.90
C ARG A 405 -6.53 -7.93 -34.75
N LEU A 406 -6.55 -6.75 -34.15
CA LEU A 406 -5.79 -6.45 -32.94
C LEU A 406 -6.55 -6.92 -31.71
N LEU A 407 -5.89 -7.70 -30.87
CA LEU A 407 -6.43 -8.19 -29.60
C LEU A 407 -5.60 -7.62 -28.45
N LEU A 408 -6.29 -7.01 -27.47
CA LEU A 408 -5.67 -6.51 -26.26
C LEU A 408 -6.24 -7.27 -25.06
N THR A 409 -5.36 -7.84 -24.25
CA THR A 409 -5.74 -8.78 -23.17
C THR A 409 -5.90 -8.11 -21.82
N ARG A 410 -5.51 -6.84 -21.69
CA ARG A 410 -5.61 -6.05 -20.45
C ARG A 410 -6.13 -4.64 -20.71
N PRO A 411 -6.86 -4.04 -19.75
CA PRO A 411 -7.26 -2.63 -19.84
C PRO A 411 -6.05 -1.68 -19.80
N LEU A 412 -6.24 -0.50 -20.39
CA LEU A 412 -5.28 0.60 -20.40
C LEU A 412 -5.50 1.56 -19.21
N GLY A 413 -4.47 2.36 -18.90
CA GLY A 413 -4.55 3.43 -17.90
C GLY A 413 -3.98 3.10 -16.52
N SER A 414 -3.21 2.00 -16.39
CA SER A 414 -2.51 1.65 -15.14
C SER A 414 -1.61 2.80 -14.64
N GLY A 415 -0.84 3.42 -15.53
CA GLY A 415 0.03 4.56 -15.20
C GLY A 415 -0.74 5.74 -14.59
N VAL A 416 -1.93 6.05 -15.12
CA VAL A 416 -2.79 7.12 -14.60
C VAL A 416 -3.27 6.82 -13.19
N LEU A 417 -3.69 5.58 -12.93
CA LEU A 417 -4.14 5.15 -11.60
C LEU A 417 -2.99 5.15 -10.60
N LEU A 418 -1.80 4.67 -10.99
CA LEU A 418 -0.60 4.70 -10.14
C LEU A 418 -0.16 6.15 -9.84
N ALA A 419 -0.13 7.02 -10.84
CA ALA A 419 0.17 8.44 -10.66
C ALA A 419 -0.82 9.14 -9.72
N ALA A 420 -2.11 8.77 -9.80
CA ALA A 420 -3.13 9.25 -8.88
C ALA A 420 -2.94 8.70 -7.46
N ASP A 421 -2.53 7.43 -7.31
CA ASP A 421 -2.32 6.77 -6.02
C ASP A 421 -1.13 7.37 -5.27
N MET A 422 -0.01 7.57 -5.98
CA MET A 422 1.16 8.30 -5.47
C MET A 422 0.83 9.72 -5.01
N GLN A 423 -0.25 10.32 -5.53
CA GLN A 423 -0.75 11.63 -5.11
C GLN A 423 -1.82 11.57 -4.01
N GLY A 424 -2.20 10.38 -3.54
CA GLY A 424 -3.31 10.19 -2.59
C GLY A 424 -4.68 10.56 -3.17
N ARG A 425 -4.83 10.50 -4.49
CA ARG A 425 -6.03 10.90 -5.25
C ARG A 425 -6.76 9.73 -5.91
N CYS A 426 -6.18 8.54 -5.92
CA CYS A 426 -6.83 7.35 -6.45
C CYS A 426 -7.85 6.79 -5.43
N PRO A 427 -9.13 6.61 -5.78
CA PRO A 427 -10.07 5.88 -4.96
C PRO A 427 -9.62 4.43 -4.71
N GLY A 428 -9.67 4.00 -3.45
CA GLY A 428 -9.30 2.64 -3.02
C GLY A 428 -9.84 1.50 -3.91
N PRO A 429 -11.13 1.48 -4.29
CA PRO A 429 -11.65 0.44 -5.18
C PRO A 429 -11.00 0.40 -6.58
N TRP A 430 -10.60 1.54 -7.13
CA TRP A 430 -9.95 1.61 -8.44
C TRP A 430 -8.53 1.09 -8.38
N ILE A 431 -7.73 1.53 -7.40
CA ILE A 431 -6.36 1.03 -7.23
C ILE A 431 -6.33 -0.46 -6.88
N GLN A 432 -7.25 -0.93 -6.03
CA GLN A 432 -7.35 -2.36 -5.70
C GLN A 432 -7.69 -3.21 -6.94
N SER A 433 -8.56 -2.70 -7.82
CA SER A 433 -8.85 -3.37 -9.10
C SER A 433 -7.62 -3.43 -10.00
N LEU A 434 -6.79 -2.37 -10.04
CA LEU A 434 -5.53 -2.37 -10.78
C LEU A 434 -4.57 -3.43 -10.22
N TYR A 435 -4.34 -3.44 -8.90
CA TYR A 435 -3.46 -4.41 -8.25
C TYR A 435 -3.90 -5.85 -8.53
N GLY A 436 -5.20 -6.12 -8.56
CA GLY A 436 -5.72 -7.44 -8.92
C GLY A 436 -5.48 -7.86 -10.39
N VAL A 437 -5.26 -6.91 -11.30
CA VAL A 437 -4.92 -7.20 -12.70
C VAL A 437 -3.40 -7.29 -12.91
N LEU A 438 -2.61 -6.40 -12.27
CA LEU A 438 -1.15 -6.41 -12.37
C LEU A 438 -0.52 -7.73 -11.89
N GLN A 439 -1.18 -8.45 -10.98
CA GLN A 439 -0.71 -9.73 -10.45
C GLN A 439 -1.03 -10.97 -11.31
N ARG A 440 -1.70 -10.80 -12.47
CA ARG A 440 -2.05 -11.92 -13.36
C ARG A 440 -0.92 -12.18 -14.34
N HIS A 441 -0.60 -13.43 -14.65
CA HIS A 441 0.41 -13.77 -15.67
C HIS A 441 -0.17 -13.71 -17.09
N ASN A 442 0.70 -13.44 -18.07
CA ASN A 442 0.35 -13.50 -19.51
C ASN A 442 0.47 -14.92 -20.10
N ALA A 443 0.84 -15.93 -19.32
CA ALA A 443 1.01 -17.32 -19.77
C ALA A 443 -0.18 -17.87 -20.58
N HIS A 444 -1.41 -17.65 -20.09
CA HIS A 444 -2.61 -18.10 -20.78
C HIS A 444 -2.82 -17.37 -22.12
N ALA A 445 -2.62 -16.06 -22.14
CA ALA A 445 -2.75 -15.25 -23.35
C ALA A 445 -1.72 -15.63 -24.42
N ALA A 446 -0.45 -15.80 -24.01
CA ALA A 446 0.64 -16.25 -24.87
C ALA A 446 0.36 -17.61 -25.50
N ARG A 447 -0.10 -18.58 -24.71
CA ARG A 447 -0.47 -19.90 -25.21
C ARG A 447 -1.59 -19.82 -26.26
N VAL A 448 -2.65 -19.05 -25.98
CA VAL A 448 -3.76 -18.88 -26.92
C VAL A 448 -3.31 -18.18 -28.21
N ALA A 449 -2.45 -17.17 -28.10
CA ALA A 449 -1.88 -16.49 -29.27
C ALA A 449 -1.10 -17.45 -30.16
N ARG A 450 -0.25 -18.30 -29.56
CA ARG A 450 0.52 -19.33 -30.28
C ARG A 450 -0.38 -20.39 -30.92
N GLU A 451 -1.29 -20.98 -30.15
CA GLU A 451 -2.20 -22.03 -30.64
C GLU A 451 -3.15 -21.53 -31.74
N SER A 452 -3.45 -20.23 -31.77
CA SER A 452 -4.29 -19.60 -32.78
C SER A 452 -3.50 -19.11 -34.01
N GLY A 453 -2.18 -19.27 -34.03
CA GLY A 453 -1.33 -18.82 -35.13
C GLY A 453 -1.26 -17.30 -35.26
N ALA A 454 -1.16 -16.57 -34.15
CA ALA A 454 -1.02 -15.11 -34.16
C ALA A 454 0.16 -14.69 -35.05
N HIS A 455 -0.09 -13.74 -35.95
CA HIS A 455 0.91 -13.28 -36.92
C HIS A 455 2.00 -12.39 -36.29
N ALA A 456 1.68 -11.66 -35.22
CA ALA A 456 2.61 -10.85 -34.46
C ALA A 456 2.13 -10.72 -33.00
N CYS A 457 3.06 -10.53 -32.06
CA CYS A 457 2.76 -10.42 -30.63
C CYS A 457 3.75 -9.49 -29.91
N THR A 458 3.24 -8.72 -28.96
CA THR A 458 4.00 -7.93 -27.99
C THR A 458 3.17 -7.75 -26.72
N ASP A 459 3.79 -7.40 -25.61
CA ASP A 459 3.08 -6.95 -24.42
C ASP A 459 3.09 -5.42 -24.30
N VAL A 460 2.01 -4.87 -23.75
CA VAL A 460 1.87 -3.41 -23.61
C VAL A 460 2.33 -3.01 -22.22
N SER A 461 3.52 -2.41 -22.13
CA SER A 461 4.14 -2.00 -20.86
C SER A 461 4.43 -0.48 -20.80
N GLY A 462 5.68 -0.09 -20.59
CA GLY A 462 6.09 1.28 -20.23
C GLY A 462 5.88 2.33 -21.33
N PHE A 463 5.95 1.96 -22.61
CA PHE A 463 5.72 2.88 -23.73
C PHE A 463 4.24 3.06 -24.08
N GLY A 464 3.35 2.31 -23.42
CA GLY A 464 1.92 2.33 -23.66
C GLY A 464 1.54 1.76 -25.03
N LEU A 465 0.23 1.69 -25.29
CA LEU A 465 -0.31 1.04 -26.49
C LEU A 465 0.27 1.61 -27.79
N ALA A 466 0.37 2.94 -27.90
CA ALA A 466 0.85 3.59 -29.11
C ALA A 466 2.32 3.30 -29.42
N GLY A 467 3.17 3.18 -28.38
CA GLY A 467 4.58 2.84 -28.54
C GLY A 467 4.76 1.42 -29.08
N HIS A 468 4.27 0.42 -28.32
CA HIS A 468 4.43 -0.99 -28.67
C HIS A 468 3.70 -1.36 -29.97
N LEU A 469 2.49 -0.84 -30.20
CA LEU A 469 1.81 -1.05 -31.49
C LEU A 469 2.61 -0.38 -32.62
N GLY A 470 3.16 0.81 -32.39
CA GLY A 470 3.99 1.49 -33.37
C GLY A 470 5.25 0.72 -33.76
N GLU A 471 5.87 -0.01 -32.82
CA GLU A 471 7.00 -0.92 -33.08
C GLU A 471 6.58 -2.10 -33.97
N MET A 472 5.52 -2.82 -33.58
CA MET A 472 4.96 -3.94 -34.35
C MET A 472 4.58 -3.53 -35.78
N LEU A 473 3.91 -2.39 -35.95
CA LEU A 473 3.47 -1.89 -37.25
C LEU A 473 4.65 -1.52 -38.15
N ARG A 474 5.69 -0.88 -37.59
CA ARG A 474 6.93 -0.55 -38.33
C ARG A 474 7.67 -1.81 -38.77
N ALA A 475 7.85 -2.77 -37.85
CA ALA A 475 8.51 -4.04 -38.13
C ALA A 475 7.78 -4.84 -39.23
N SER A 476 6.45 -4.78 -39.23
CA SER A 476 5.62 -5.47 -40.22
C SER A 476 5.33 -4.67 -41.51
N GLY A 477 5.74 -3.40 -41.60
CA GLY A 477 5.49 -2.54 -42.77
C GLY A 477 3.99 -2.26 -43.04
N VAL A 478 3.16 -2.23 -42.00
CA VAL A 478 1.70 -2.03 -42.10
C VAL A 478 1.22 -0.87 -41.22
N SER A 479 -0.09 -0.58 -41.24
CA SER A 479 -0.74 0.43 -40.40
C SER A 479 -2.02 -0.12 -39.78
N ALA A 480 -2.42 0.43 -38.64
CA ALA A 480 -3.65 0.04 -37.95
C ALA A 480 -4.66 1.20 -37.85
N VAL A 481 -5.94 0.85 -37.86
CA VAL A 481 -7.04 1.75 -37.52
C VAL A 481 -7.61 1.30 -36.18
N LEU A 482 -7.59 2.18 -35.18
CA LEU A 482 -8.15 1.93 -33.86
C LEU A 482 -9.48 2.64 -33.70
N ASP A 483 -10.45 1.96 -33.12
CA ASP A 483 -11.69 2.55 -32.64
C ASP A 483 -11.52 2.90 -31.14
N PRO A 484 -11.38 4.19 -30.77
CA PRO A 484 -11.15 4.59 -29.38
C PRO A 484 -12.26 4.11 -28.43
N SER A 485 -13.49 3.93 -28.92
CA SER A 485 -14.62 3.47 -28.10
C SER A 485 -14.52 2.02 -27.68
N ARG A 486 -13.65 1.23 -28.34
CA ARG A 486 -13.40 -0.19 -28.06
C ARG A 486 -12.15 -0.43 -27.24
N LEU A 487 -11.38 0.61 -26.89
CA LEU A 487 -10.20 0.47 -26.07
C LEU A 487 -10.62 0.23 -24.61
N PRO A 488 -10.31 -0.94 -24.02
CA PRO A 488 -10.65 -1.19 -22.63
C PRO A 488 -9.79 -0.30 -21.73
N ALA A 489 -10.40 0.32 -20.72
CA ALA A 489 -9.72 1.14 -19.72
C ALA A 489 -10.04 0.65 -18.31
N TYR A 490 -9.11 0.83 -17.37
CA TYR A 490 -9.42 0.62 -15.95
C TYR A 490 -10.52 1.57 -15.49
N ALA A 491 -11.33 1.11 -14.54
CA ALA A 491 -12.32 1.96 -13.89
C ALA A 491 -11.64 3.21 -13.32
N GLY A 492 -12.15 4.40 -13.69
CA GLY A 492 -11.62 5.68 -13.26
C GLY A 492 -10.41 6.20 -14.06
N ALA A 493 -9.83 5.42 -14.98
CA ALA A 493 -8.65 5.86 -15.74
C ALA A 493 -8.94 7.12 -16.57
N THR A 494 -10.04 7.12 -17.32
CA THR A 494 -10.49 8.25 -18.13
C THR A 494 -10.83 9.47 -17.27
N GLU A 495 -11.45 9.26 -16.11
CA GLU A 495 -11.88 10.29 -15.18
C GLU A 495 -10.69 10.98 -14.50
N LEU A 496 -9.68 10.21 -14.11
CA LEU A 496 -8.43 10.73 -13.55
C LEU A 496 -7.60 11.43 -14.62
N LEU A 497 -7.54 10.88 -15.82
CA LEU A 497 -6.84 11.49 -16.96
C LEU A 497 -7.47 12.85 -17.32
N ALA A 498 -8.80 12.95 -17.34
CA ALA A 498 -9.52 14.21 -17.57
C ALA A 498 -9.25 15.26 -16.47
N GLN A 499 -8.80 14.85 -15.29
CA GLN A 499 -8.36 15.73 -14.20
C GLN A 499 -6.88 16.12 -14.30
N GLY A 500 -6.17 15.71 -15.37
CA GLY A 500 -4.77 16.01 -15.60
C GLY A 500 -3.77 15.12 -14.86
N LEU A 501 -4.22 13.99 -14.29
CA LEU A 501 -3.34 13.00 -13.68
C LEU A 501 -2.70 12.14 -14.78
N ARG A 502 -1.38 12.10 -14.85
CA ARG A 502 -0.60 11.41 -15.89
C ARG A 502 0.74 10.93 -15.36
#